data_AF-A0A960EH27-F1
#
_entry.id   AF-A0A960EH27-F1
#
_cell.length_a   1.000
_cell.length_b   1.000
_cell.length_c   1.000
_cell.angle_alpha   90.00
_cell.angle_beta   90.00
_cell.angle_gamma   90.00
#
_symmetry.space_group_name_H-M   'P 1'
#
loop_
_entity.id
_entity.type
_entity.pdbx_description
1 polymer ?
#
loop_
_entity_poly.entity_id
_entity_poly.type
_entity_poly.pdbx_seq_one_letter_code
_entity_poly.pdbx_strand_id
1 'polypeptide(L)' 'ETVFSWPGLGRATTDAIRGPDLPVLQALFLLFSAAVIFFNLVADLLYVWLDPRVRPS' A
#
# COMPACT_ATOMS: atom_id res chain seq x y z
N GLU A 1 -4.54 37.01 -2.39
CA GLU A 1 -3.49 37.95 -2.83
C GLU A 1 -2.49 38.12 -1.70
N THR A 2 -1.17 37.90 -1.77
CA THR A 2 -0.21 37.73 -2.88
C THR A 2 1.14 37.34 -2.22
N VAL A 3 1.73 36.15 -2.45
CA VAL A 3 3.15 35.88 -2.05
C VAL A 3 3.85 34.85 -2.97
N PHE A 4 3.55 34.82 -4.27
CA PHE A 4 4.29 33.97 -5.23
C PHE A 4 4.51 34.68 -6.58
N SER A 5 4.88 35.96 -6.51
CA SER A 5 5.18 36.80 -7.68
C SER A 5 6.60 36.60 -8.25
N TRP A 6 7.30 35.51 -7.91
CA TRP A 6 8.65 35.25 -8.42
C TRP A 6 8.62 34.28 -9.62
N PRO A 7 8.98 34.73 -10.83
CA PRO A 7 9.05 33.86 -12.00
C PRO A 7 10.17 32.84 -11.77
N GLY A 8 9.80 31.56 -11.61
CA GLY A 8 10.72 30.45 -11.32
C GLY A 8 10.40 29.70 -10.02
N LEU A 9 10.09 30.40 -8.92
CA LEU A 9 9.74 29.74 -7.65
C LEU A 9 8.37 29.07 -7.69
N GLY A 10 7.39 29.64 -8.39
CA GLY A 10 6.08 29.01 -8.55
C GLY A 10 6.18 27.62 -9.20
N ARG A 11 7.07 27.45 -10.19
CA ARG A 11 7.40 26.13 -10.75
C ARG A 11 8.13 25.25 -9.75
N ALA A 12 9.12 25.76 -9.02
CA ALA A 12 9.83 24.99 -8.00
C ALA A 12 8.92 24.50 -6.86
N THR A 13 7.93 25.30 -6.45
CA THR A 13 6.90 24.92 -5.47
C THR A 13 5.94 23.90 -6.07
N THR A 14 5.55 24.03 -7.35
CA THR A 14 4.69 23.04 -8.03
C THR A 14 5.43 21.71 -8.30
N ASP A 15 6.74 21.76 -8.56
CA ASP A 15 7.61 20.59 -8.71
C ASP A 15 7.90 19.93 -7.36
N ALA A 16 8.01 20.70 -6.27
CA ALA A 16 8.06 20.15 -4.90
C ALA A 16 6.73 19.47 -4.48
N ILE A 17 5.62 19.81 -5.15
CA ILE A 17 4.28 19.20 -5.01
C ILE A 17 4.09 18.00 -5.97
N ARG A 18 5.03 17.71 -6.87
CA ARG A 18 5.22 16.35 -7.42
C ARG A 18 5.90 15.46 -6.35
N GLY A 19 5.57 15.60 -5.07
CA GLY A 19 4.39 14.96 -4.52
C GLY A 19 4.77 13.54 -4.12
N PRO A 20 4.44 13.06 -2.91
CA PRO A 20 4.75 11.69 -2.53
C PRO A 20 4.27 10.76 -3.65
N ASP A 21 5.11 9.80 -4.05
CA ASP A 21 4.84 8.86 -5.14
C ASP A 21 3.59 8.02 -4.83
N LEU A 22 2.40 8.62 -4.91
CA LEU A 22 1.10 8.05 -4.61
C LEU A 22 0.88 6.74 -5.39
N PRO A 23 1.26 6.64 -6.68
CA PRO A 23 1.19 5.37 -7.40
C PRO A 23 2.10 4.29 -6.81
N VAL A 24 3.29 4.65 -6.35
CA VAL A 24 4.27 3.70 -5.77
C VAL A 24 3.80 3.23 -4.40
N LEU A 25 3.32 4.13 -3.55
CA LEU A 25 2.77 3.79 -2.24
C LEU A 25 1.52 2.92 -2.38
N GLN A 26 0.66 3.21 -3.35
CA GLN A 26 -0.51 2.39 -3.66
C GLN A 26 -0.12 1.00 -4.18
N ALA A 27 0.86 0.90 -5.08
CA ALA A 27 1.37 -0.38 -5.56
C ALA A 27 1.96 -1.22 -4.41
N LEU A 28 2.72 -0.58 -3.52
CA LEU A 28 3.30 -1.24 -2.35
C LEU A 28 2.20 -1.69 -1.37
N PHE A 29 1.20 -0.86 -1.12
CA PHE A 29 0.06 -1.20 -0.27
C PHE A 29 -0.72 -2.39 -0.82
N LEU A 30 -1.01 -2.40 -2.12
CA LEU A 30 -1.67 -3.53 -2.79
C LEU A 30 -0.84 -4.81 -2.69
N LEU A 31 0.48 -4.72 -2.90
CA LEU A 31 1.39 -5.85 -2.78
C LEU A 31 1.38 -6.43 -1.36
N PHE A 32 1.50 -5.60 -0.33
CA PHE A 32 1.45 -6.04 1.06
C PHE A 32 0.09 -6.62 1.44
N SER A 33 -1.00 -5.98 1.02
CA SER A 33 -2.36 -6.48 1.26
C SER A 33 -2.56 -7.87 0.64
N ALA A 34 -2.14 -8.06 -0.62
CA ALA A 34 -2.20 -9.35 -1.30
C ALA A 34 -1.33 -10.40 -0.59
N ALA A 35 -0.13 -10.03 -0.15
CA ALA A 35 0.76 -10.94 0.59
C ALA A 35 0.14 -11.39 1.92
N VAL A 36 -0.47 -10.48 2.69
CA VAL A 36 -1.13 -10.83 3.96
C VAL A 36 -2.30 -11.79 3.73
N ILE A 37 -3.12 -11.55 2.70
CA ILE A 37 -4.23 -12.44 2.34
C ILE A 37 -3.67 -13.81 1.92
N PHE A 38 -2.64 -13.83 1.10
CA PHE A 38 -1.99 -15.06 0.65
C PHE A 38 -1.45 -15.88 1.83
N PHE A 39 -0.71 -15.27 2.75
CA PHE A 39 -0.19 -15.97 3.92
C PHE A 39 -1.29 -16.39 4.90
N ASN A 40 -2.38 -15.62 5.03
CA ASN A 40 -3.55 -16.07 5.80
C ASN A 40 -4.19 -17.31 5.18
N LEU A 41 -4.35 -17.35 3.86
CA LEU A 41 -4.89 -18.51 3.17
C LEU A 41 -3.98 -19.73 3.31
N VAL A 42 -2.66 -19.54 3.22
CA VAL A 42 -1.68 -20.59 3.47
C VAL A 42 -1.76 -21.07 4.92
N ALA A 43 -1.91 -20.16 5.89
CA ALA A 43 -2.06 -20.51 7.29
C ALA A 43 -3.34 -21.32 7.54
N ASP A 44 -4.47 -20.91 6.96
CA ASP A 44 -5.75 -21.63 7.03
C ASP A 44 -5.62 -23.05 6.44
N LEU A 45 -5.00 -23.17 5.26
CA LEU A 45 -4.77 -24.46 4.62
C LEU A 45 -3.81 -25.35 5.44
N LEU A 46 -2.75 -24.76 6.00
CA LEU A 46 -1.83 -25.43 6.91
C LEU A 46 -2.55 -25.87 8.19
N TYR A 47 -3.46 -25.07 8.72
CA TYR A 47 -4.28 -25.42 9.88
C TYR A 47 -5.17 -26.63 9.58
N VAL A 48 -5.84 -26.67 8.43
CA VAL A 48 -6.65 -27.83 8.01
C VAL A 48 -5.79 -29.09 7.84
N TRP A 49 -4.55 -28.95 7.36
CA TRP A 49 -3.65 -30.08 7.12
C TRP A 49 -2.96 -30.59 8.38
N LEU A 50 -2.57 -29.67 9.28
CA LEU A 50 -1.85 -29.98 10.52
C LEU A 50 -2.81 -30.41 11.64
N ASP A 51 -4.04 -29.90 11.65
CA ASP A 51 -5.02 -30.18 12.69
C ASP A 51 -6.33 -30.78 12.13
N PRO A 52 -6.37 -32.11 11.88
CA PRO A 52 -7.57 -32.81 11.41
C PRO A 52 -8.71 -32.86 12.44
N ARG A 53 -8.55 -32.25 13.62
CA ARG A 53 -9.57 -32.16 14.69
C ARG A 53 -10.49 -30.95 14.59
N VAL A 54 -10.17 -29.92 13.80
CA VAL A 54 -11.08 -28.79 13.52
C VAL A 54 -12.09 -29.18 12.43
N ARG A 55 -12.68 -30.37 12.56
CA ARG A 55 -13.87 -30.74 11.79
C ARG A 55 -15.05 -30.09 12.53
N PRO A 56 -15.78 -29.15 11.93
CA PRO A 56 -17.08 -28.75 12.47
C PRO A 56 -17.97 -29.99 12.35
N SER A 57 -18.26 -30.60 13.50
CA SER A 57 -19.36 -31.56 13.65
C SER A 57 -20.70 -30.91 13.37
#